data_AF-A0A5C7GTW6-F1
#
_entry.id   AF-A0A5C7GTW6-F1
#
_cell.length_a   1.000
_cell.length_b   1.000
_cell.length_c   1.000
_cell.angle_alpha   90.00
_cell.angle_beta   90.00
_cell.angle_gamma   90.00
#
_symmetry.space_group_name_H-M   'P 1'
#
loop_
_entity.id
_entity.type
_entity.pdbx_description
1 polymer ?
#
loop_
_entity_poly.entity_id
_entity_poly.type
_entity_poly.pdbx_seq_one_letter_code
_entity_poly.pdbx_strand_id
1 'polypeptide(L)'
;MRPKIYLFGDSITEESFCSGGWGSSLAHHFSRTLDVVLRGYSGYNTSVLNGSGGGTPLKPLRLVPNEEWWGGGGVPELCATSFLFCLQNQWPTTLILLMTPPPIDEEGRLKHPYVENATGLPERTNEAAGAYAKACIEVSGERGIPVIDLWTKMQKFPDWQKVYLSDGLHLTPTGNRVVFEELVVKLRENSLSLEKLPVDLPLISEIDTKDPLKAFEK
;
A
#
# COMPACT_ATOMS: atom_id res chain seq x y z
N MET A 1 -22.98 5.25 -5.39
CA MET A 1 -22.10 4.12 -5.01
C MET A 1 -20.88 4.71 -4.33
N ARG A 2 -20.54 4.24 -3.12
CA ARG A 2 -19.42 4.78 -2.35
C ARG A 2 -18.07 4.49 -3.04
N PRO A 3 -17.15 5.47 -3.15
CA PRO A 3 -15.80 5.22 -3.63
C PRO A 3 -15.09 4.19 -2.77
N LYS A 4 -14.08 3.52 -3.35
CA LYS A 4 -13.31 2.50 -2.65
C LYS A 4 -11.82 2.61 -2.98
N ILE A 5 -11.01 2.34 -1.96
CA ILE A 5 -9.56 2.16 -2.04
C ILE A 5 -9.27 0.70 -1.73
N TYR A 6 -8.50 0.05 -2.59
CA TYR A 6 -8.08 -1.34 -2.43
C TYR A 6 -6.59 -1.33 -2.10
N LEU A 7 -6.23 -1.89 -0.95
CA LEU A 7 -4.85 -2.05 -0.53
C LEU A 7 -4.39 -3.44 -0.98
N PHE A 8 -3.49 -3.51 -1.95
CA PHE A 8 -3.06 -4.77 -2.52
C PHE A 8 -1.56 -4.96 -2.29
N GLY A 9 -1.13 -6.06 -1.66
CA GLY A 9 0.31 -6.27 -1.44
C GLY A 9 0.60 -7.51 -0.63
N ASP A 10 1.74 -7.47 0.08
CA ASP A 10 2.32 -8.56 0.85
C ASP A 10 1.88 -8.58 2.33
N SER A 11 2.74 -9.11 3.20
CA SER A 11 2.55 -9.14 4.65
C SER A 11 2.45 -7.74 5.28
N ILE A 12 3.17 -6.73 4.79
CA ILE A 12 3.06 -5.35 5.29
C ILE A 12 1.67 -4.78 4.99
N THR A 13 1.08 -5.20 3.86
CA THR A 13 -0.30 -4.86 3.54
C THR A 13 -1.28 -5.69 4.37
N GLU A 14 -1.06 -6.99 4.49
CA GLU A 14 -1.91 -7.91 5.28
C GLU A 14 -2.05 -7.43 6.73
N GLU A 15 -0.94 -7.02 7.34
CA GLU A 15 -0.87 -6.52 8.71
C GLU A 15 -1.35 -5.08 8.87
N SER A 16 -1.67 -4.37 7.77
CA SER A 16 -2.03 -2.94 7.81
C SER A 16 -3.28 -2.61 8.62
N PHE A 17 -4.12 -3.60 8.91
CA PHE A 17 -5.33 -3.45 9.75
C PHE A 17 -5.11 -3.86 11.21
N CYS A 18 -3.87 -4.16 11.62
CA CYS A 18 -3.53 -4.37 13.02
C CYS A 18 -3.74 -3.10 13.86
N SER A 19 -3.66 -3.22 15.19
CA SER A 19 -3.78 -2.05 16.07
C SER A 19 -2.65 -1.06 15.79
N GLY A 20 -3.01 0.16 15.37
CA GLY A 20 -2.04 1.18 14.94
C GLY A 20 -1.51 0.99 13.51
N GLY A 21 -2.08 0.05 12.74
CA GLY A 21 -1.71 -0.21 11.36
C GLY A 21 -2.13 0.91 10.41
N TRP A 22 -1.36 1.11 9.33
CA TRP A 22 -1.59 2.20 8.38
C TRP A 22 -2.92 2.08 7.61
N GLY A 23 -3.37 0.85 7.33
CA GLY A 23 -4.65 0.56 6.66
C GLY A 23 -5.85 0.84 7.56
N SER A 24 -5.76 0.48 8.84
CA SER A 24 -6.78 0.84 9.85
C SER A 24 -6.88 2.37 10.02
N SER A 25 -5.74 3.05 10.05
CA SER A 25 -5.66 4.52 10.15
C SER A 25 -6.27 5.19 8.92
N LEU A 26 -6.02 4.63 7.72
CA LEU A 26 -6.63 5.10 6.48
C LEU A 26 -8.15 4.94 6.48
N ALA A 27 -8.65 3.77 6.91
CA ALA A 27 -10.08 3.51 7.01
C ALA A 27 -10.77 4.46 8.00
N HIS A 28 -10.12 4.74 9.13
CA HIS A 28 -10.58 5.73 10.09
C HIS A 28 -10.62 7.14 9.48
N HIS A 29 -9.53 7.56 8.82
CA HIS A 29 -9.41 8.88 8.20
C HIS A 29 -10.54 9.16 7.20
N PHE A 30 -10.87 8.17 6.38
CA PHE A 30 -11.90 8.24 5.35
C PHE A 30 -13.29 7.78 5.79
N SER A 31 -13.52 7.64 7.09
CA SER A 31 -14.81 7.24 7.63
C SER A 31 -15.94 8.13 7.07
N ARG A 32 -17.07 7.49 6.71
CA ARG A 32 -18.23 8.11 6.06
C ARG A 32 -18.02 8.64 4.63
N THR A 33 -16.84 8.48 4.02
CA THR A 33 -16.56 9.01 2.66
C THR A 33 -16.16 7.95 1.64
N LEU A 34 -15.34 6.96 2.00
CA LEU A 34 -14.98 5.83 1.14
C LEU A 34 -14.73 4.54 1.91
N ASP A 35 -14.77 3.40 1.21
CA ASP A 35 -14.37 2.12 1.78
C ASP A 35 -12.89 1.85 1.55
N VAL A 36 -12.20 1.33 2.57
CA VAL A 36 -10.84 0.77 2.43
C VAL A 36 -10.93 -0.74 2.46
N VAL A 37 -10.46 -1.40 1.40
CA VAL A 37 -10.58 -2.83 1.17
C VAL A 37 -9.19 -3.47 1.19
N LEU A 38 -8.94 -4.31 2.19
CA LEU A 38 -7.67 -5.02 2.35
C LEU A 38 -7.57 -6.24 1.40
N ARG A 39 -6.45 -6.34 0.68
CA ARG A 39 -6.02 -7.46 -0.18
C ARG A 39 -4.50 -7.69 -0.02
N GLY A 40 -4.06 -7.86 1.23
CA GLY A 40 -2.71 -8.29 1.56
C GLY A 40 -2.59 -9.81 1.54
N TYR A 41 -1.45 -10.32 1.10
CA TYR A 41 -1.16 -11.75 0.97
C TYR A 41 0.26 -12.06 1.44
N SER A 42 0.42 -12.46 2.70
CA SER A 42 1.72 -12.80 3.28
C SER A 42 2.42 -13.92 2.50
N GLY A 43 3.69 -13.73 2.18
CA GLY A 43 4.51 -14.67 1.42
C GLY A 43 4.24 -14.73 -0.08
N TYR A 44 3.34 -13.91 -0.62
CA TYR A 44 3.13 -13.79 -2.07
C TYR A 44 4.25 -12.97 -2.72
N ASN A 45 4.34 -13.04 -4.05
CA ASN A 45 5.16 -12.15 -4.85
C ASN A 45 4.51 -11.83 -6.20
N THR A 46 5.03 -10.82 -6.91
CA THR A 46 4.46 -10.35 -8.19
C THR A 46 4.39 -11.44 -9.28
N SER A 47 5.23 -12.48 -9.21
CA SER A 47 5.17 -13.60 -10.17
C SER A 47 3.95 -14.51 -9.98
N VAL A 48 3.41 -14.58 -8.75
CA VAL A 48 2.18 -15.35 -8.44
C VAL A 48 0.95 -14.70 -9.08
N LEU A 49 0.98 -13.38 -9.31
CA LEU A 49 -0.12 -12.61 -9.93
C LEU A 49 -0.20 -12.78 -11.45
N ASN A 50 0.82 -13.35 -12.09
CA ASN A 50 0.82 -13.67 -13.52
C ASN A 50 0.09 -15.01 -13.82
N GLY A 51 -0.47 -15.67 -12.80
CA GLY A 51 -1.33 -16.85 -12.92
C GLY A 51 -2.79 -16.50 -13.21
N SER A 52 -3.26 -16.87 -14.40
CA SER A 52 -4.63 -16.81 -14.92
C SER A 52 -5.76 -17.10 -13.92
N GLY A 53 -6.69 -16.16 -13.75
CA GLY A 53 -7.97 -16.37 -13.06
C GLY A 53 -8.99 -15.27 -13.37
N GLY A 54 -9.99 -15.59 -14.18
CA GLY A 54 -11.09 -14.69 -14.53
C GLY A 54 -11.94 -14.32 -13.32
N GLY A 55 -12.02 -13.02 -13.03
CA GLY A 55 -12.86 -12.43 -12.00
C GLY A 55 -13.49 -11.14 -12.50
N THR A 56 -14.76 -10.93 -12.14
CA THR A 56 -15.68 -9.90 -12.64
C THR A 56 -15.19 -8.44 -12.44
N PRO A 57 -15.65 -7.49 -13.27
CA PRO A 57 -15.18 -6.11 -13.22
C PRO A 57 -15.86 -5.37 -12.08
N LEU A 58 -15.10 -5.04 -11.04
CA LEU A 58 -15.43 -3.98 -10.10
C LEU A 58 -14.41 -2.86 -10.28
N LYS A 59 -14.88 -1.61 -10.33
CA LYS A 59 -14.06 -0.38 -10.37
C LYS A 59 -13.63 0.00 -8.94
N PRO A 60 -12.32 0.10 -8.68
CA PRO A 60 -11.85 1.02 -7.62
C PRO A 60 -10.38 1.46 -7.71
N LEU A 61 -10.04 2.56 -7.01
CA LEU A 61 -8.66 2.95 -6.67
C LEU A 61 -7.87 1.77 -6.07
N ARG A 62 -6.68 1.47 -6.58
CA ARG A 62 -5.78 0.41 -6.05
C ARG A 62 -4.45 1.01 -5.63
N LEU A 63 -4.13 0.86 -4.34
CA LEU A 63 -2.84 1.13 -3.74
C LEU A 63 -2.08 -0.17 -3.69
N VAL A 64 -0.90 -0.21 -4.31
CA VAL A 64 -0.07 -1.42 -4.30
C VAL A 64 1.31 -1.10 -3.73
N PRO A 65 1.67 -1.61 -2.54
CA PRO A 65 3.08 -1.71 -2.16
C PRO A 65 3.74 -2.73 -3.08
N ASN A 66 4.69 -2.26 -3.87
CA ASN A 66 5.52 -3.10 -4.71
C ASN A 66 6.58 -3.75 -3.82
N GLU A 67 6.68 -5.07 -3.92
CA GLU A 67 7.53 -5.88 -3.07
C GLU A 67 9.02 -5.87 -3.47
N GLU A 68 9.83 -6.30 -2.51
CA GLU A 68 11.15 -6.91 -2.68
C GLU A 68 11.08 -8.44 -2.81
N TRP A 69 11.99 -9.01 -3.60
CA TRP A 69 12.00 -10.42 -3.97
C TRP A 69 12.53 -11.37 -2.90
N TRP A 70 11.79 -12.46 -2.69
CA TRP A 70 12.37 -13.76 -2.33
C TRP A 70 13.17 -14.31 -3.52
N GLY A 71 14.51 -14.32 -3.42
CA GLY A 71 15.42 -15.32 -4.03
C GLY A 71 15.27 -15.73 -5.50
N GLY A 72 14.58 -14.97 -6.36
CA GLY A 72 14.09 -15.46 -7.65
C GLY A 72 14.61 -14.76 -8.89
N GLY A 73 15.73 -14.04 -8.87
CA GLY A 73 16.45 -13.64 -10.11
C GLY A 73 15.68 -12.84 -11.18
N GLY A 74 14.52 -12.26 -10.87
CA GLY A 74 13.77 -11.40 -11.78
C GLY A 74 14.40 -10.02 -11.92
N VAL A 75 14.26 -9.40 -13.09
CA VAL A 75 14.69 -8.02 -13.34
C VAL A 75 13.62 -7.07 -12.77
N PRO A 76 13.93 -6.22 -11.77
CA PRO A 76 12.97 -5.37 -11.08
C PRO A 76 12.07 -4.56 -12.03
N GLU A 77 12.67 -4.00 -13.07
CA GLU A 77 12.02 -3.17 -14.08
C GLU A 77 10.96 -3.95 -14.86
N LEU A 78 11.25 -5.20 -15.26
CA LEU A 78 10.30 -6.04 -16.00
C LEU A 78 9.06 -6.38 -15.17
N CYS A 79 9.25 -6.58 -13.86
CA CYS A 79 8.19 -6.99 -12.97
C CYS A 79 7.26 -5.81 -12.65
N ALA A 80 7.84 -4.65 -12.30
CA ALA A 80 7.08 -3.41 -12.13
C ALA A 80 6.32 -3.05 -13.42
N THR A 81 6.98 -3.16 -14.58
CA THR A 81 6.38 -2.86 -15.88
C THR A 81 5.19 -3.77 -16.20
N SER A 82 5.38 -5.09 -16.08
CA SER A 82 4.33 -6.06 -16.41
C SER A 82 3.13 -5.92 -15.49
N PHE A 83 3.39 -5.74 -14.19
CA PHE A 83 2.35 -5.57 -13.19
C PHE A 83 1.51 -4.31 -13.43
N LEU A 84 2.18 -3.15 -13.58
CA LEU A 84 1.50 -1.88 -13.83
C LEU A 84 0.71 -1.90 -15.15
N PHE A 85 1.26 -2.53 -16.19
CA PHE A 85 0.56 -2.74 -17.46
C PHE A 85 -0.73 -3.55 -17.27
N CYS A 86 -0.69 -4.66 -16.53
CA CYS A 86 -1.88 -5.44 -16.21
C CYS A 86 -2.94 -4.61 -15.46
N LEU A 87 -2.53 -3.85 -14.44
CA LEU A 87 -3.46 -3.00 -13.67
C LEU A 87 -4.11 -1.92 -14.55
N GLN A 88 -3.31 -1.20 -15.36
CA GLN A 88 -3.80 -0.13 -16.23
C GLN A 88 -4.76 -0.66 -17.29
N ASN A 89 -4.47 -1.82 -17.88
CA ASN A 89 -5.36 -2.44 -18.86
C ASN A 89 -6.66 -2.96 -18.24
N GLN A 90 -6.58 -3.57 -17.05
CA GLN A 90 -7.75 -4.12 -16.38
C GLN A 90 -8.64 -3.03 -15.76
N TRP A 91 -8.04 -1.92 -15.32
CA TRP A 91 -8.73 -0.79 -14.69
C TRP A 91 -8.32 0.58 -15.27
N PRO A 92 -8.68 0.89 -16.52
CA PRO A 92 -8.20 2.09 -17.21
C PRO A 92 -8.73 3.42 -16.67
N THR A 93 -9.77 3.39 -15.83
CA THR A 93 -10.39 4.58 -15.21
C THR A 93 -10.07 4.71 -13.72
N THR A 94 -9.23 3.82 -13.21
CA THR A 94 -8.85 3.76 -11.81
C THR A 94 -7.57 4.54 -11.61
N LEU A 95 -7.53 5.42 -10.61
CA LEU A 95 -6.26 5.97 -10.16
C LEU A 95 -5.45 4.83 -9.51
N ILE A 96 -4.26 4.61 -10.03
CA ILE A 96 -3.29 3.63 -9.52
C ILE A 96 -2.22 4.44 -8.82
N LEU A 97 -1.83 4.03 -7.62
CA LEU A 97 -0.73 4.63 -6.89
C LEU A 97 0.16 3.50 -6.39
N LEU A 98 1.46 3.64 -6.67
CA LEU A 98 2.48 2.66 -6.31
C LEU A 98 3.19 3.12 -5.04
N MET A 99 3.60 2.17 -4.22
CA MET A 99 4.45 2.42 -3.06
C MET A 99 5.69 1.54 -3.18
N THR A 100 6.88 2.12 -3.03
CA THR A 100 8.13 1.36 -3.06
C THR A 100 8.23 0.47 -1.82
N PRO A 101 9.02 -0.63 -1.86
CA PRO A 101 9.28 -1.38 -0.65
C PRO A 101 9.92 -0.46 0.41
N PRO A 102 9.64 -0.66 1.71
CA PRO A 102 10.41 0.02 2.75
C PRO A 102 11.87 -0.44 2.72
N PRO A 103 12.79 0.29 3.39
CA PRO A 103 14.16 -0.19 3.53
C PRO A 103 14.22 -1.44 4.44
N ILE A 104 15.31 -2.20 4.34
CA ILE A 104 15.53 -3.43 5.12
C ILE A 104 16.60 -3.23 6.17
N ASP A 105 16.30 -3.61 7.41
CA ASP A 105 17.28 -3.72 8.47
C ASP A 105 17.86 -5.14 8.49
N GLU A 106 18.99 -5.29 7.80
CA GLU A 106 19.70 -6.57 7.63
C GLU A 106 20.10 -7.21 8.96
N GLU A 107 20.50 -6.42 9.96
CA GLU A 107 20.78 -6.96 11.30
C GLU A 107 19.52 -7.48 11.99
N GLY A 108 18.38 -6.84 11.77
CA GLY A 108 17.08 -7.33 12.20
C GLY A 108 16.75 -8.68 11.56
N ARG A 109 16.96 -8.79 10.24
CA ARG A 109 16.74 -10.05 9.48
C ARG A 109 17.65 -11.19 9.88
N LEU A 110 18.90 -10.92 10.23
CA LEU A 110 19.78 -11.93 10.82
C LEU A 110 19.24 -12.48 12.16
N LYS A 111 18.57 -11.65 12.98
CA LYS A 111 18.01 -12.06 14.28
C LYS A 111 16.63 -12.70 14.16
N HIS A 112 15.89 -12.34 13.13
CA HIS A 112 14.52 -12.76 12.89
C HIS A 112 14.35 -13.29 11.46
N PRO A 113 15.07 -14.36 11.06
CA PRO A 113 14.95 -14.86 9.71
C PRO A 113 13.60 -15.57 9.53
N TYR A 114 13.03 -15.49 8.32
CA TYR A 114 11.74 -16.13 8.02
C TYR A 114 11.82 -17.67 8.00
N VAL A 115 12.99 -18.20 7.65
CA VAL A 115 13.31 -19.63 7.64
C VAL A 115 14.64 -19.87 8.35
N GLU A 116 14.99 -21.13 8.56
CA GLU A 116 16.30 -21.49 9.10
C GLU A 116 17.44 -20.87 8.27
N ASN A 117 18.23 -20.00 8.90
CA ASN A 117 19.30 -19.25 8.25
C ASN A 117 20.65 -19.95 8.46
N ALA A 118 20.90 -21.01 7.69
CA ALA A 118 22.15 -21.77 7.77
C ALA A 118 23.38 -21.01 7.27
N THR A 119 23.20 -19.97 6.45
CA THR A 119 24.30 -19.19 5.86
C THR A 119 24.79 -18.07 6.78
N GLY A 120 23.97 -17.64 7.74
CA GLY A 120 24.26 -16.50 8.62
C GLY A 120 24.31 -15.17 7.86
N LEU A 121 23.75 -15.11 6.66
CA LEU A 121 23.61 -13.90 5.85
C LEU A 121 22.13 -13.46 5.85
N PRO A 122 21.84 -12.15 5.77
CA PRO A 122 20.47 -11.69 5.74
C PRO A 122 19.79 -12.19 4.45
N GLU A 123 18.58 -12.73 4.58
CA GLU A 123 17.82 -13.27 3.45
C GLU A 123 17.28 -12.17 2.52
N ARG A 124 17.30 -10.92 2.98
CA ARG A 124 16.97 -9.70 2.23
C ARG A 124 18.01 -8.63 2.52
N THR A 125 18.38 -7.84 1.52
CA THR A 125 19.36 -6.75 1.69
C THR A 125 18.73 -5.40 1.37
N ASN A 126 19.17 -4.36 2.07
CA ASN A 126 18.69 -3.01 1.81
C ASN A 126 19.10 -2.49 0.42
N GLU A 127 20.21 -3.02 -0.11
CA GLU A 127 20.66 -2.76 -1.48
C GLU A 127 19.65 -3.29 -2.51
N ALA A 128 19.17 -4.53 -2.34
CA ALA A 128 18.14 -5.08 -3.19
C ALA A 128 16.85 -4.24 -3.11
N ALA A 129 16.47 -3.81 -1.91
CA ALA A 129 15.30 -2.97 -1.68
C ALA A 129 15.39 -1.65 -2.45
N GLY A 130 16.59 -1.05 -2.43
CA GLY A 130 16.89 0.16 -3.17
C GLY A 130 16.81 -0.04 -4.69
N ALA A 131 17.29 -1.17 -5.21
CA ALA A 131 17.16 -1.49 -6.64
C ALA A 131 15.69 -1.63 -7.05
N TYR A 132 14.87 -2.30 -6.24
CA TYR A 132 13.42 -2.38 -6.47
C TYR A 132 12.74 -1.02 -6.39
N ALA A 133 13.01 -0.24 -5.35
CA ALA A 133 12.45 1.09 -5.18
C ALA A 133 12.78 1.99 -6.37
N LYS A 134 14.02 1.95 -6.86
CA LYS A 134 14.46 2.69 -8.06
C LYS A 134 13.65 2.28 -9.29
N ALA A 135 13.54 0.98 -9.57
CA ALA A 135 12.77 0.47 -10.71
C ALA A 135 11.27 0.86 -10.62
N CYS A 136 10.67 0.81 -9.42
CA CYS A 136 9.31 1.28 -9.19
C CYS A 136 9.13 2.74 -9.61
N ILE A 137 10.06 3.60 -9.19
CA ILE A 137 10.00 5.05 -9.43
C ILE A 137 10.17 5.34 -10.92
N GLU A 138 11.15 4.71 -11.58
CA GLU A 138 11.42 4.89 -13.00
C GLU A 138 10.21 4.48 -13.85
N VAL A 139 9.71 3.25 -13.67
CA VAL A 139 8.56 2.74 -14.44
C VAL A 139 7.28 3.55 -14.15
N SER A 140 7.08 3.97 -12.91
CA SER A 140 5.93 4.83 -12.57
C SER A 140 6.03 6.19 -13.24
N GLY A 141 7.23 6.78 -13.27
CA GLY A 141 7.51 8.04 -13.96
C GLY A 141 7.23 7.97 -15.46
N GLU A 142 7.70 6.92 -16.13
CA GLU A 142 7.43 6.68 -17.56
C GLU A 142 5.95 6.55 -17.89
N ARG A 143 5.14 6.07 -16.93
CA ARG A 143 3.71 5.81 -17.09
C ARG A 143 2.80 6.90 -16.50
N GLY A 144 3.37 7.94 -15.90
CA GLY A 144 2.61 8.99 -15.21
C GLY A 144 1.82 8.47 -13.99
N ILE A 145 2.30 7.40 -13.35
CA ILE A 145 1.68 6.81 -12.16
C ILE A 145 2.27 7.48 -10.91
N PRO A 146 1.45 7.98 -9.97
CA PRO A 146 1.93 8.49 -8.70
C PRO A 146 2.64 7.39 -7.89
N VAL A 147 3.80 7.72 -7.34
CA VAL A 147 4.60 6.81 -6.51
C VAL A 147 4.91 7.42 -5.14
N ILE A 148 4.88 6.59 -4.10
CA ILE A 148 5.37 6.90 -2.74
C ILE A 148 6.70 6.17 -2.55
N ASP A 149 7.78 6.94 -2.44
CA ASP A 149 9.12 6.40 -2.20
C ASP A 149 9.40 6.21 -0.69
N LEU A 150 8.91 5.09 -0.13
CA LEU A 150 9.14 4.73 1.27
C LEU A 150 10.61 4.44 1.56
N TRP A 151 11.28 3.71 0.66
CA TRP A 151 12.69 3.34 0.79
C TRP A 151 13.56 4.56 1.11
N THR A 152 13.48 5.62 0.30
CA THR A 152 14.25 6.84 0.54
C THR A 152 13.74 7.62 1.75
N LYS A 153 12.42 7.71 1.94
CA LYS A 153 11.82 8.56 2.99
C LYS A 153 12.14 8.07 4.40
N MET A 154 12.02 6.77 4.66
CA MET A 154 12.30 6.21 5.98
C MET A 154 13.78 6.40 6.35
N GLN A 155 14.69 6.21 5.39
CA GLN A 155 16.13 6.31 5.62
C GLN A 155 16.66 7.73 5.89
N LYS A 156 15.84 8.77 5.68
CA LYS A 156 16.21 10.15 6.06
C LYS A 156 16.18 10.38 7.57
N PHE A 157 15.59 9.46 8.34
CA PHE A 157 15.49 9.56 9.78
C PHE A 157 16.64 8.78 10.45
N PRO A 158 17.28 9.33 11.50
CA PRO A 158 18.27 8.57 12.27
C PRO A 158 17.62 7.33 12.88
N ASP A 159 18.39 6.24 12.95
CA ASP A 159 17.99 4.96 13.55
C ASP A 159 16.71 4.35 12.97
N TRP A 160 16.38 4.70 11.73
CA TRP A 160 15.18 4.25 11.02
C TRP A 160 14.96 2.74 11.09
N GLN A 161 16.04 1.95 11.12
CA GLN A 161 16.03 0.49 11.22
C GLN A 161 15.15 0.03 12.38
N LYS A 162 15.42 0.54 13.59
CA LYS A 162 14.74 0.10 14.82
C LYS A 162 13.51 0.94 15.14
N VAL A 163 13.47 2.18 14.62
CA VAL A 163 12.33 3.09 14.80
C VAL A 163 11.15 2.63 13.95
N TYR A 164 11.39 2.24 12.70
CA TYR A 164 10.32 1.91 11.75
C TYR A 164 10.10 0.41 11.54
N LEU A 165 11.09 -0.45 11.81
CA LEU A 165 10.98 -1.89 11.57
C LEU A 165 11.10 -2.67 12.88
N SER A 166 10.16 -3.59 13.09
CA SER A 166 10.02 -4.38 14.31
C SER A 166 10.96 -5.59 14.35
N ASP A 167 11.12 -6.23 13.20
CA ASP A 167 11.89 -7.46 13.03
C ASP A 167 12.96 -7.33 11.93
N GLY A 168 13.01 -6.17 11.25
CA GLY A 168 13.88 -5.90 10.11
C GLY A 168 13.16 -5.75 8.77
N LEU A 169 11.83 -5.98 8.73
CA LEU A 169 10.95 -5.78 7.56
C LEU A 169 9.59 -5.18 7.94
N HIS A 170 8.92 -5.76 8.95
CA HIS A 170 7.55 -5.41 9.30
C HIS A 170 7.51 -4.12 10.11
N LEU A 171 6.53 -3.29 9.81
CA LEU A 171 6.45 -1.93 10.33
C LEU A 171 6.11 -1.92 11.83
N THR A 172 6.84 -1.13 12.61
CA THR A 172 6.42 -0.72 13.96
C THR A 172 5.18 0.20 13.88
N PRO A 173 4.54 0.56 15.01
CA PRO A 173 3.51 1.60 15.00
C PRO A 173 4.00 2.93 14.40
N THR A 174 5.27 3.29 14.63
CA THR A 174 5.88 4.49 14.06
C THR A 174 6.11 4.34 12.55
N GLY A 175 6.55 3.16 12.08
CA GLY A 175 6.68 2.85 10.65
C GLY A 175 5.33 2.92 9.92
N ASN A 176 4.28 2.34 10.52
CA ASN A 176 2.90 2.42 10.02
C ASN A 176 2.43 3.88 9.89
N ARG A 177 2.74 4.73 10.88
CA ARG A 177 2.38 6.15 10.83
C ARG A 177 3.00 6.86 9.63
N VAL A 178 4.27 6.61 9.33
CA VAL A 178 4.94 7.19 8.14
C VAL A 178 4.21 6.80 6.86
N VAL A 179 3.86 5.52 6.71
CA VAL A 179 3.12 5.04 5.55
C VAL A 179 1.76 5.73 5.41
N PHE A 180 1.02 5.85 6.51
CA PHE A 180 -0.28 6.53 6.53
C PHE A 180 -0.16 8.02 6.13
N GLU A 181 0.78 8.76 6.74
CA GLU A 181 0.95 10.18 6.49
C GLU A 181 1.33 10.45 5.03
N GLU A 182 2.29 9.69 4.50
CA GLU A 182 2.72 9.79 3.10
C GLU A 182 1.62 9.44 2.11
N LEU A 183 0.81 8.43 2.45
CA LEU A 183 -0.31 8.03 1.63
C LEU A 183 -1.39 9.11 1.57
N VAL A 184 -1.77 9.70 2.70
CA VAL A 184 -2.78 10.78 2.74
C VAL A 184 -2.31 11.99 1.94
N VAL A 185 -1.03 12.37 2.05
CA VAL A 185 -0.43 13.44 1.24
C VAL A 185 -0.54 13.12 -0.25
N LYS A 186 -0.12 11.90 -0.65
CA LYS A 186 -0.13 11.51 -2.07
C LYS A 186 -1.54 11.41 -2.64
N LEU A 187 -2.51 10.92 -1.86
CA LEU A 187 -3.93 10.89 -2.27
C LEU A 187 -4.47 12.31 -2.50
N ARG A 188 -4.17 13.25 -1.59
CA ARG A 188 -4.59 14.65 -1.72
C ARG A 188 -4.02 15.31 -2.98
N GLU A 189 -2.73 15.11 -3.25
CA GLU A 189 -2.07 15.60 -4.47
C GLU A 189 -2.76 15.08 -5.75
N ASN A 190 -3.34 13.88 -5.69
CA ASN A 190 -4.04 13.23 -6.79
C ASN A 190 -5.57 13.40 -6.71
N SER A 191 -6.02 14.51 -6.12
CA SER A 191 -7.43 14.94 -6.05
C SER A 191 -8.37 14.02 -5.26
N LEU A 192 -7.83 13.15 -4.40
CA LEU A 192 -8.60 12.35 -3.47
C LEU A 192 -8.36 12.89 -2.05
N SER A 193 -9.27 13.74 -1.58
CA SER A 193 -9.23 14.34 -0.25
C SER A 193 -10.61 14.35 0.40
N LEU A 194 -10.66 14.42 1.73
CA LEU A 194 -11.92 14.36 2.50
C LEU A 194 -12.92 15.43 2.07
N GLU A 195 -12.43 16.62 1.74
CA GLU A 195 -13.26 17.78 1.39
C GLU A 195 -13.94 17.62 0.02
N LYS A 196 -13.40 16.74 -0.84
CA LYS A 196 -13.91 16.49 -2.19
C LYS A 196 -14.83 15.27 -2.27
N LEU A 197 -14.82 14.41 -1.25
CA LEU A 197 -15.58 13.16 -1.27
C LEU A 197 -16.98 13.37 -0.67
N PRO A 198 -18.02 12.80 -1.28
CA PRO A 198 -19.35 12.87 -0.73
C PRO A 198 -19.44 12.05 0.56
N VAL A 199 -20.11 12.60 1.57
CA VAL A 199 -20.48 11.86 2.78
C VAL A 199 -21.68 10.97 2.46
N ASP A 200 -21.63 9.73 2.90
CA ASP A 200 -22.57 8.66 2.53
C ASP A 200 -23.99 8.81 3.09
N LEU A 201 -24.14 9.38 4.29
CA LEU A 201 -25.42 9.51 5.00
C LEU A 201 -25.55 10.89 5.69
N PRO A 202 -26.80 11.38 5.87
CA PRO A 202 -27.05 12.65 6.54
C PRO A 202 -26.49 12.67 7.97
N LEU A 203 -26.11 13.86 8.43
CA LEU A 203 -25.84 14.06 9.86
C LEU A 203 -27.14 13.93 10.65
N ILE A 204 -27.04 13.50 11.91
CA ILE A 204 -28.22 13.40 12.78
C ILE A 204 -28.97 14.73 12.92
N SER A 205 -28.25 15.86 12.83
CA SER A 205 -28.82 17.20 12.84
C SER A 205 -29.62 17.56 11.58
N GLU A 206 -29.47 16.80 10.50
CA GLU A 206 -30.19 16.96 9.24
C GLU A 206 -31.42 16.07 9.16
N ILE A 207 -31.63 15.19 10.14
CA ILE A 207 -32.76 14.25 10.18
C ILE A 207 -33.93 14.92 10.92
N ASP A 208 -35.02 15.20 10.22
CA ASP A 208 -36.27 15.60 10.85
C ASP A 208 -36.88 14.41 11.59
N THR A 209 -37.01 14.52 12.91
CA THR A 209 -37.62 13.48 13.75
C THR A 209 -39.06 13.13 13.37
N LYS A 210 -39.79 14.04 12.71
CA LYS A 210 -41.17 13.82 12.25
C LYS A 210 -41.24 13.17 10.88
N ASP A 211 -40.18 13.28 10.09
CA ASP A 211 -40.07 12.71 8.74
C ASP A 211 -38.60 12.32 8.45
N PRO A 212 -38.09 11.26 9.09
CA PRO A 212 -36.66 10.94 9.03
C PRO A 212 -36.23 10.42 7.66
N LEU A 213 -37.15 9.82 6.87
CA LEU A 213 -36.83 9.23 5.57
C LEU A 213 -36.44 10.28 4.54
N LYS A 214 -37.02 11.48 4.62
CA LYS A 214 -36.72 12.61 3.75
C LYS A 214 -35.23 12.98 3.68
N ALA A 215 -34.48 12.75 4.76
CA ALA A 215 -33.05 13.05 4.80
C ALA A 215 -32.19 12.08 3.95
N PHE A 216 -32.75 10.92 3.57
CA PHE A 216 -32.08 9.85 2.81
C PHE A 216 -32.45 9.83 1.32
N GLU A 217 -33.34 10.72 0.86
CA GLU A 217 -33.80 10.78 -0.54
C GLU A 217 -32.86 11.54 -1.50
N LYS A 218 -31.62 11.83 -1.08
CA LYS A 218 -30.61 12.57 -1.86
C LYS A 218 -29.93 11.75 -2.95
#